data_AF-A0A7V3F754-F1
#
_entry.id   AF-A0A7V3F754-F1
#
_cell.length_a   1.000
_cell.length_b   1.000
_cell.length_c   1.000
_cell.angle_alpha   90.00
_cell.angle_beta   90.00
_cell.angle_gamma   90.00
#
_symmetry.space_group_name_H-M   'P 1'
#
loop_
_entity.id
_entity.type
_entity.pdbx_description
1 polymer ?
#
loop_
_entity_poly.entity_id
_entity_poly.type
_entity_poly.pdbx_seq_one_letter_code
_entity_poly.pdbx_strand_id
1 'polypeptide(L)'
;MMYYLVEFDPKPGVTQREVADAYRRFVEHYIKIFPQMKMEGLFARDMLLGTRPHYFALWEMPDYATLDAWKKAYAEDPDGARLTREINDMGVEWNAKIVKKLL
;
A
#
# COMPACT_ATOMS: atom_id res chain seq x y z
N MET A 1 2.48 17.00 6.88
CA MET A 1 2.72 15.71 6.23
C MET A 1 2.35 14.58 7.17
N MET A 2 1.55 13.65 6.68
CA MET A 2 1.12 12.45 7.39
C MET A 2 1.46 11.22 6.55
N TYR A 3 1.56 10.07 7.20
CA TYR A 3 1.93 8.84 6.54
C TYR A 3 0.85 7.78 6.73
N TYR A 4 0.50 7.08 5.66
CA TYR A 4 -0.37 5.91 5.71
C TYR A 4 0.49 4.66 5.59
N LEU A 5 0.55 3.93 6.70
CA LEU A 5 1.29 2.68 6.83
C LEU A 5 0.31 1.52 6.67
N VAL A 6 0.60 0.64 5.72
CA VAL A 6 -0.15 -0.59 5.45
C VAL A 6 0.75 -1.78 5.70
N GLU A 7 0.28 -2.74 6.48
CA GLU A 7 1.01 -3.97 6.83
C GLU A 7 0.16 -5.18 6.44
N PHE A 8 0.80 -6.24 5.96
CA PHE A 8 0.13 -7.49 5.59
C PHE A 8 1.11 -8.67 5.51
N ASP A 9 0.58 -9.88 5.62
CA ASP A 9 1.29 -11.13 5.32
C ASP A 9 0.91 -11.62 3.91
N PRO A 10 1.82 -12.24 3.14
CA PRO A 10 1.44 -12.89 1.89
C PRO A 10 0.64 -14.17 2.17
N LYS A 11 -0.28 -14.52 1.26
CA LYS A 11 -0.88 -15.85 1.22
C LYS A 11 0.17 -16.93 0.91
N PRO A 12 -0.08 -18.19 1.31
CA PRO A 12 0.79 -19.30 0.95
C PRO A 12 1.02 -19.38 -0.57
N GLY A 13 2.27 -19.52 -0.98
CA GLY A 13 2.66 -19.61 -2.40
C GLY A 13 2.87 -18.28 -3.11
N VAL A 14 2.46 -17.15 -2.53
CA VAL A 14 2.73 -15.82 -3.09
C VAL A 14 4.20 -15.44 -2.83
N THR A 15 4.91 -15.10 -3.90
CA THR A 15 6.32 -14.71 -3.86
C THR A 15 6.50 -13.21 -3.65
N GLN A 16 7.66 -12.82 -3.11
CA GLN A 16 8.03 -11.40 -2.97
C GLN A 16 8.04 -10.64 -4.29
N ARG A 17 8.41 -11.33 -5.39
CA ARG A 17 8.40 -10.73 -6.73
C ARG A 17 6.98 -10.40 -7.17
N GLU A 18 6.02 -11.30 -6.97
CA GLU A 18 4.61 -11.07 -7.33
C GLU A 18 4.04 -9.88 -6.54
N VAL A 19 4.30 -9.82 -5.24
CA VAL A 19 3.89 -8.69 -4.39
C VAL A 19 4.50 -7.39 -4.90
N ALA A 20 5.82 -7.36 -5.13
CA ALA A 20 6.51 -6.16 -5.58
C ALA A 20 6.05 -5.68 -6.96
N ASP A 21 5.83 -6.60 -7.91
CA ASP A 21 5.37 -6.27 -9.26
C ASP A 21 3.93 -5.74 -9.25
N ALA A 22 3.03 -6.32 -8.44
CA ALA A 22 1.67 -5.83 -8.27
C ALA A 22 1.62 -4.46 -7.59
N TYR A 23 2.39 -4.27 -6.52
CA TYR A 23 2.50 -2.96 -5.86
C TYR A 23 3.07 -1.90 -6.80
N ARG A 24 4.04 -2.25 -7.66
CA ARG A 24 4.58 -1.30 -8.65
C ARG A 24 3.48 -0.79 -9.59
N ARG A 25 2.67 -1.70 -10.16
CA ARG A 25 1.54 -1.32 -11.04
C ARG A 25 0.51 -0.47 -10.31
N PHE A 26 0.18 -0.84 -9.07
CA PHE A 26 -0.73 -0.06 -8.22
C PHE A 26 -0.20 1.35 -7.97
N VAL A 27 1.07 1.49 -7.62
CA VAL A 27 1.72 2.79 -7.39
C VAL A 27 1.71 3.62 -8.66
N GLU A 28 2.18 3.08 -9.79
CA GLU A 28 2.23 3.77 -11.09
C GLU A 28 0.85 4.28 -11.55
N HIS A 29 -0.22 3.59 -11.17
CA HIS A 29 -1.59 4.01 -11.44
C HIS A 29 -2.03 5.15 -10.52
N TYR A 30 -1.96 4.94 -9.21
CA TYR A 30 -2.53 5.89 -8.24
C TYR A 30 -1.76 7.20 -8.13
N ILE A 31 -0.44 7.22 -8.37
CA ILE A 31 0.32 8.49 -8.38
C ILE A 31 -0.06 9.41 -9.54
N LYS A 32 -0.65 8.88 -10.63
CA LYS A 32 -1.17 9.71 -11.73
C LYS A 32 -2.46 10.42 -11.34
N ILE A 33 -3.29 9.75 -10.54
CA ILE A 33 -4.59 10.26 -10.08
C ILE A 33 -4.40 11.19 -8.88
N PHE A 34 -3.49 10.83 -7.97
CA PHE A 34 -3.16 11.58 -6.75
C PHE A 34 -1.67 11.93 -6.73
N PRO A 35 -1.21 12.88 -7.57
CA PRO A 35 0.21 13.26 -7.65
C PRO A 35 0.74 13.88 -6.36
N GLN A 36 -0.12 14.36 -5.47
CA GLN A 36 0.22 14.84 -4.13
C GLN A 36 0.54 13.71 -3.14
N MET A 37 0.23 12.46 -3.48
CA MET A 37 0.61 11.28 -2.71
C MET A 37 1.94 10.74 -3.21
N LYS A 38 2.78 10.27 -2.28
CA LYS A 38 4.08 9.69 -2.61
C LYS A 38 4.22 8.33 -1.93
N MET A 39 4.64 7.33 -2.70
CA MET A 39 5.05 6.05 -2.14
C MET A 39 6.49 6.16 -1.63
N GLU A 40 6.68 6.12 -0.31
CA GLU A 40 8.02 6.14 0.29
C GLU A 40 8.73 4.81 0.09
N GLY A 41 7.98 3.71 0.12
CA GLY A 41 8.53 2.39 -0.17
C GLY A 41 7.62 1.24 0.22
N LEU A 42 7.86 0.11 -0.44
CA LEU A 42 7.38 -1.20 -0.04
C LEU A 42 8.59 -1.98 0.50
N PHE A 43 8.43 -2.55 1.68
CA PHE A 43 9.49 -3.24 2.39
C PHE A 43 8.99 -4.61 2.81
N ALA A 44 9.92 -5.55 2.88
CA ALA A 44 9.68 -6.92 3.34
C ALA A 44 10.66 -7.24 4.46
N ARG A 45 10.26 -8.10 5.40
CA ARG A 45 11.19 -8.63 6.40
C ARG A 45 12.21 -9.54 5.71
N ASP A 46 13.49 -9.19 5.83
CA ASP A 46 14.58 -10.04 5.40
C ASP A 46 14.86 -11.13 6.45
N MET A 47 15.24 -12.34 5.99
CA MET A 47 15.55 -13.51 6.83
C MET A 47 14.45 -13.87 7.86
N LEU A 48 13.21 -13.42 7.66
CA LEU A 48 12.09 -13.52 8.60
C LEU A 48 12.37 -12.94 10.00
N LEU A 49 13.39 -12.08 10.15
CA LEU A 49 13.71 -11.45 11.42
C LEU A 49 12.66 -10.38 11.76
N GLY A 50 12.14 -10.40 12.99
CA GLY A 50 11.12 -9.50 13.50
C GLY A 50 9.71 -10.12 13.55
N THR A 51 8.74 -9.41 14.13
CA THR A 51 7.35 -9.86 14.23
C THR A 51 6.59 -9.70 12.93
N ARG A 52 5.51 -10.46 12.76
CA ARG A 52 4.52 -10.22 11.70
C ARG A 52 3.87 -8.83 11.84
N PRO A 53 3.33 -8.24 10.76
CA PRO A 53 3.27 -8.77 9.38
C PRO A 53 4.59 -8.74 8.58
N HIS A 54 4.67 -9.45 7.46
CA HIS A 54 5.89 -9.60 6.63
C HIS A 54 6.17 -8.41 5.72
N TYR A 55 5.14 -7.76 5.18
CA TYR A 55 5.27 -6.59 4.32
C TYR A 55 4.79 -5.33 5.03
N PHE A 56 5.44 -4.22 4.71
CA PHE A 56 4.94 -2.89 5.02
C PHE A 56 5.11 -1.93 3.85
N ALA A 57 4.05 -1.19 3.54
CA ALA A 57 4.00 -0.14 2.54
C ALA A 57 3.77 1.21 3.22
N LEU A 58 4.58 2.20 2.89
CA LEU A 58 4.50 3.54 3.48
C LEU A 58 4.18 4.58 2.41
N TRP A 59 3.08 5.29 2.61
CA TRP A 59 2.64 6.37 1.73
C TRP A 59 2.70 7.70 2.47
N GLU A 60 3.30 8.70 1.87
CA GLU A 60 3.23 10.09 2.30
C GLU A 60 2.02 10.78 1.66
N MET A 61 1.30 11.56 2.45
CA MET A 61 0.17 12.36 2.00
C MET A 61 0.09 13.69 2.78
N PRO A 62 -0.47 14.74 2.16
CA PRO A 62 -0.45 16.08 2.74
C PRO A 62 -1.44 16.23 3.91
N ASP A 63 -2.63 15.65 3.79
CA ASP A 63 -3.76 15.83 4.71
C ASP A 63 -4.81 14.69 4.62
N TYR A 64 -5.78 14.72 5.54
CA TYR A 64 -6.89 13.77 5.56
C TYR A 64 -7.88 13.96 4.40
N ALA A 65 -7.99 15.17 3.85
CA ALA A 65 -8.87 15.43 2.70
C ALA A 65 -8.40 14.64 1.45
N THR A 66 -7.08 14.55 1.26
CA THR A 66 -6.46 13.73 0.22
C THR A 66 -6.72 12.25 0.45
N LEU A 67 -6.65 11.77 1.69
CA LEU A 67 -6.97 10.37 2.03
C LEU A 67 -8.43 10.03 1.71
N ASP A 68 -9.36 10.92 2.05
CA ASP A 68 -10.78 10.73 1.76
C ASP A 68 -11.06 10.77 0.27
N ALA A 69 -10.41 11.67 -0.47
CA ALA A 69 -10.49 11.72 -1.93
C ALA A 69 -9.95 10.44 -2.56
N TRP A 70 -8.82 9.92 -2.07
CA TRP A 70 -8.25 8.66 -2.54
C TRP A 70 -9.22 7.50 -2.33
N LYS A 71 -9.78 7.35 -1.11
CA LYS A 71 -10.80 6.33 -0.80
C LYS A 71 -12.04 6.42 -1.69
N LYS A 72 -12.50 7.63 -2.02
CA LYS A 72 -13.65 7.84 -2.93
C LYS A 72 -13.32 7.44 -4.36
N ALA A 73 -12.13 7.75 -4.86
CA ALA A 73 -11.73 7.41 -6.22
C ALA A 73 -11.71 5.91 -6.50
N TYR A 74 -11.51 5.05 -5.50
CA TYR A 74 -11.69 3.59 -5.67
C TYR A 74 -13.07 3.20 -6.23
N ALA A 75 -14.11 3.98 -5.94
CA ALA A 75 -15.47 3.69 -6.40
C ALA A 75 -15.68 4.04 -7.89
N GLU A 76 -14.88 4.94 -8.45
CA GLU A 76 -15.04 5.51 -9.79
C GLU A 76 -13.94 5.08 -10.76
N ASP A 77 -13.00 4.24 -10.31
CA ASP A 77 -11.81 3.81 -11.05
C ASP A 77 -11.76 2.28 -11.17
N PRO A 78 -12.32 1.70 -12.27
CA PRO A 78 -12.34 0.25 -12.47
C PRO A 78 -10.95 -0.39 -12.54
N ASP A 79 -9.98 0.31 -13.12
CA ASP A 79 -8.60 -0.19 -13.22
C ASP A 79 -7.91 -0.18 -11.87
N GLY A 80 -8.06 0.89 -11.11
CA GLY A 80 -7.61 0.98 -9.72
C GLY A 80 -8.26 -0.09 -8.85
N ALA A 81 -9.57 -0.31 -8.98
CA ALA A 81 -10.28 -1.37 -8.26
C ALA A 81 -9.75 -2.77 -8.59
N ARG A 82 -9.41 -3.04 -9.87
CA ARG A 82 -8.79 -4.29 -10.29
C ARG A 82 -7.40 -4.48 -9.67
N LEU A 83 -6.54 -3.45 -9.73
CA LEU A 83 -5.18 -3.48 -9.16
C LEU A 83 -5.21 -3.65 -7.63
N THR A 84 -6.16 -3.01 -6.98
CA THR A 84 -6.38 -3.13 -5.53
C THR A 84 -6.81 -4.53 -5.16
N ARG A 85 -7.75 -5.11 -5.91
CA ARG A 85 -8.21 -6.48 -5.70
C ARG A 85 -7.06 -7.47 -5.86
N GLU A 86 -6.24 -7.28 -6.90
CA GLU A 86 -5.05 -8.10 -7.13
C GLU A 86 -4.11 -8.10 -5.90
N ILE A 87 -3.84 -6.93 -5.31
CA ILE A 87 -3.05 -6.81 -4.08
C ILE A 87 -3.74 -7.50 -2.89
N ASN A 88 -5.02 -7.20 -2.65
CA ASN A 88 -5.79 -7.79 -1.55
C ASN A 88 -5.88 -9.32 -1.66
N ASP A 89 -5.97 -9.86 -2.87
CA ASP A 89 -6.05 -11.30 -3.13
C ASP A 89 -4.73 -12.01 -2.84
N MET A 90 -3.60 -11.31 -2.86
CA MET A 90 -2.29 -11.87 -2.48
C MET A 90 -1.99 -11.79 -0.98
N GLY A 91 -2.66 -10.92 -0.23
CA GLY A 91 -2.37 -10.66 1.18
C GLY A 91 -3.43 -11.18 2.16
N VAL A 92 -3.02 -11.30 3.42
CA VAL A 92 -3.85 -11.59 4.60
C VAL A 92 -3.38 -10.75 5.78
N GLU A 93 -4.14 -10.74 6.88
CA GLU A 93 -3.79 -9.98 8.09
C GLU A 93 -3.54 -8.49 7.82
N TRP A 94 -4.34 -7.92 6.93
CA TRP A 94 -4.25 -6.51 6.54
C TRP A 94 -4.49 -5.59 7.73
N ASN A 95 -3.53 -4.72 7.98
CA ASN A 95 -3.64 -3.66 8.97
C ASN A 95 -3.21 -2.33 8.33
N ALA A 96 -3.88 -1.24 8.69
CA ALA A 96 -3.51 0.07 8.19
C ALA A 96 -3.72 1.15 9.23
N LYS A 97 -2.80 2.10 9.29
CA LYS A 97 -2.79 3.18 10.29
C LYS A 97 -2.20 4.47 9.73
N ILE A 98 -2.68 5.59 10.24
CA ILE A 98 -2.09 6.90 9.98
C ILE A 98 -1.04 7.16 11.05
N VAL A 99 0.18 7.45 10.62
CA VAL A 99 1.32 7.76 11.49
C VAL A 99 1.90 9.12 11.12
N LYS A 100 2.60 9.73 12.08
CA LYS A 100 3.26 11.02 11.90
C LYS A 100 4.76 10.85 12.13
N LYS A 101 5.58 11.44 11.25
CA LYS A 101 7.02 11.53 11.45
C LYS A 101 7.30 12.51 12.61
N LEU A 102 8.07 12.06 13.60
CA LEU A 102 8.42 12.87 14.77
C LEU A 102 9.82 13.49 14.67
N LEU A 103 10.70 12.89 13.87
CA LEU A 103 12.08 13.30 13.60
C LEU A 103 12.36 13.18 12.11
#